data_AF-A0A6I2KXI4-F1
#
_entry.id   AF-A0A6I2KXI4-F1
#
_cell.length_a   1.000
_cell.length_b   1.000
_cell.length_c   1.000
_cell.angle_alpha   90.00
_cell.angle_beta   90.00
_cell.angle_gamma   90.00
#
_symmetry.space_group_name_H-M   'P 1'
#
loop_
_entity.id
_entity.type
_entity.pdbx_description
1 polymer ?
#
loop_
_entity_poly.entity_id
_entity_poly.type
_entity_poly.pdbx_seq_one_letter_code
_entity_poly.pdbx_strand_id
1 'polypeptide(L)' 'MLDWDSLRYFSAFAREGSLAAAARYLGVEHATVVRRIAALEASLNMNRI' A
#
# COMPACT_ATOMS: atom_id res chain seq x y z
N MET A 1 -0.27 4.29 -15.37
CA MET A 1 1.00 4.93 -14.96
C MET A 1 1.35 4.37 -13.59
N LEU A 2 2.59 3.97 -13.36
CA LEU A 2 2.99 3.42 -12.06
C LEU A 2 2.96 4.55 -11.02
N ASP A 3 1.98 4.52 -10.11
CA ASP A 3 1.89 5.50 -9.03
C ASP A 3 2.97 5.21 -7.98
N TRP A 4 4.03 6.02 -7.97
CA TRP A 4 5.11 5.97 -6.98
C TRP A 4 4.58 6.13 -5.55
N ASP A 5 3.48 6.86 -5.39
CA ASP A 5 2.76 6.99 -4.12
C ASP A 5 2.31 5.61 -3.60
N SER A 6 1.75 4.78 -4.46
CA SER A 6 1.32 3.42 -4.11
C SER A 6 2.48 2.50 -3.72
N LEU A 7 3.66 2.68 -4.32
CA LEU A 7 4.89 1.99 -3.90
C LEU A 7 5.36 2.42 -2.51
N ARG A 8 5.18 3.70 -2.15
CA ARG A 8 5.47 4.18 -0.79
C ARG A 8 4.56 3.53 0.24
N TYR A 9 3.26 3.39 -0.06
CA TYR A 9 2.31 2.65 0.80
C TYR A 9 2.69 1.18 0.95
N PHE A 10 3.05 0.53 -0.16
CA PHE A 10 3.49 -0.86 -0.14
C PHE A 10 4.80 -1.05 0.64
N SER A 11 5.78 -0.15 0.49
CA SER A 11 7.04 -0.20 1.24
C SER A 11 6.82 0.01 2.74
N ALA A 12 5.92 0.91 3.14
CA ALA A 12 5.53 1.07 4.53
C ALA A 12 4.85 -0.19 5.07
N PHE A 13 3.95 -0.81 4.29
CA PHE A 13 3.32 -2.08 4.64
C PHE A 13 4.34 -3.22 4.80
N ALA A 14 5.28 -3.36 3.86
CA ALA A 14 6.33 -4.38 3.93
C ALA A 14 7.27 -4.19 5.13
N ARG A 15 7.50 -2.95 5.57
CA ARG A 15 8.32 -2.64 6.75
C ARG A 15 7.59 -2.84 8.07
N GLU A 16 6.33 -2.42 8.14
CA GLU A 16 5.53 -2.47 9.36
C GLU A 16 4.83 -3.83 9.58
N GLY A 17 4.75 -4.67 8.55
CA GLY A 17 4.16 -6.01 8.59
C GLY A 17 2.64 -6.05 8.77
N SER A 18 1.98 -4.88 8.88
CA SER A 18 0.52 -4.78 8.93
C SER A 18 0.01 -3.50 8.31
N LEU A 19 -1.18 -3.58 7.70
CA LEU A 19 -1.87 -2.44 7.08
C LEU A 19 -2.23 -1.37 8.12
N ALA A 20 -2.52 -1.77 9.36
CA ALA A 20 -2.84 -0.85 10.44
C ALA A 20 -1.60 -0.07 10.92
N ALA A 21 -0.45 -0.73 11.07
CA ALA A 21 0.79 -0.07 11.45
C ALA A 21 1.30 0.85 10.32
N ALA A 22 1.20 0.42 9.06
CA ALA A 22 1.52 1.27 7.91
C ALA A 22 0.63 2.52 7.81
N ALA A 23 -0.67 2.38 8.08
CA ALA A 23 -1.61 3.50 8.11
C ALA A 23 -1.24 4.51 9.21
N ARG A 24 -0.89 4.03 10.41
CA ARG A 24 -0.42 4.87 11.52
C ARG A 24 0.90 5.55 11.19
N TYR A 25 1.84 4.82 10.59
CA TYR A 25 3.15 5.36 10.18
C TYR A 25 3.02 6.47 9.13
N LEU A 26 2.10 6.31 8.18
CA LEU A 26 1.85 7.28 7.11
C LEU A 26 0.85 8.38 7.51
N GLY A 27 0.23 8.29 8.69
CA GLY A 27 -0.77 9.25 9.14
C GLY A 27 -2.05 9.27 8.30
N VAL A 28 -2.44 8.12 7.74
CA VAL A 28 -3.63 8.00 6.88
C VAL A 28 -4.64 6.99 7.43
N GLU A 29 -5.85 7.04 6.88
CA GLU A 29 -6.87 6.02 7.07
C GLU A 29 -6.41 4.65 6.53
N HIS A 30 -6.79 3.59 7.26
CA HIS A 30 -6.50 2.20 6.86
C HIS A 30 -7.05 1.87 5.47
N ALA A 31 -8.24 2.38 5.14
CA ALA A 31 -8.87 2.20 3.83
C ALA A 31 -8.04 2.83 2.68
N THR A 32 -7.30 3.90 2.94
CA THR A 32 -6.43 4.55 1.96
C THR A 32 -5.24 3.66 1.61
N VAL A 33 -4.60 3.05 2.62
CA VAL A 33 -3.48 2.11 2.41
C VAL A 33 -3.93 0.91 1.58
N VAL A 34 -5.09 0.33 1.91
CA VAL A 34 -5.68 -0.79 1.17
C VAL A 34 -5.96 -0.42 -0.29
N ARG A 35 -6.59 0.74 -0.55
CA ARG A 35 -6.84 1.19 -1.93
C ARG A 35 -5.56 1.42 -2.73
N ARG A 36 -4.52 1.95 -2.10
CA ARG A 36 -3.23 2.23 -2.75
C ARG A 36 -2.50 0.93 -3.10
N ILE A 37 -2.48 -0.04 -2.19
CA ILE A 37 -1.87 -1.35 -2.45
C ILE A 37 -2.66 -2.09 -3.54
N ALA A 38 -3.99 -2.11 -3.48
CA ALA A 38 -4.81 -2.74 -4.51
C ALA A 38 -4.62 -2.09 -5.90
N ALA A 39 -4.48 -0.76 -5.97
CA ALA A 39 -4.19 -0.05 -7.21
C ALA A 39 -2.77 -0.37 -7.75
N LEU A 40 -1.80 -0.56 -6.86
CA LEU A 40 -0.45 -1.01 -7.23
C LEU A 40 -0.47 -2.43 -7.78
N GLU A 41 -1.16 -3.36 -7.10
CA GLU A 41 -1.33 -4.75 -7.54
C GLU A 41 -2.01 -4.81 -8.91
N ALA A 42 -3.06 -4.02 -9.11
CA ALA A 42 -3.75 -3.91 -10.40
C ALA A 42 -2.83 -3.34 -11.50
N SER A 43 -1.98 -2.37 -11.17
CA SER A 43 -1.02 -1.79 -12.12
C SER A 43 0.14 -2.72 -12.46
N LEU A 44 0.53 -3.58 -11.53
CA LEU A 44 1.59 -4.58 -11.70
C LEU A 44 1.08 -5.92 -12.24
N ASN A 45 -0.23 -6.05 -12.49
CA ASN A 45 -0.89 -7.32 -12.84
C ASN A 45 -0.56 -8.46 -11.84
N MET A 46 -0.22 -8.10 -10.59
CA MET A 46 0.23 -9.03 -9.57
C MET A 46 -1.00 -9.53 -8.81
N ASN A 47 -1.45 -10.74 -9.14
CA ASN A 47 -2.57 -11.37 -8.46
C ASN A 47 -2.03 -12.20 -7.28
N ARG A 48 -2.21 -11.66 -6.06
CA ARG A 48 -2.08 -12.31 -4.75
C ARG A 48 -0.65 -12.69 -4.31
N ILE A 49 -0.12 -11.92 -3.35
CA ILE A 49 0.89 -12.38 -2.36
C ILE A 49 0.21 -12.41 -1.00
#